data_AF-A0A2V1C109-F1
#
_entry.id   AF-A0A2V1C109-F1
#
_cell.length_a   1.000
_cell.length_b   1.000
_cell.length_c   1.000
_cell.angle_alpha   90.00
_cell.angle_beta   90.00
_cell.angle_gamma   90.00
#
_symmetry.space_group_name_H-M   'P 1'
#
loop_
_entity.id
_entity.type
_entity.pdbx_description
1 polymer ?
#
loop_
_entity_poly.entity_id
_entity_poly.type
_entity_poly.pdbx_seq_one_letter_code
_entity_poly.pdbx_strand_id
1 'polypeptide(L)'
;MPFQSYPSARARLSSEVTHRLEASTVFDGLVDDEGKGGRLYRAYAHHLSRACWHGGRIILRQTSPESEGIYDFILELHKVCDGQWDKFVESGVAREHLDTWLEFTGMFLSSLGNHFDDGDQKVVPSVPRDTLKKMAALSSGAASKLEEILDTMLAAQPSSLGYASETSQSCYYPGGERVSHEEAEAVTKLMESLKIAPENTRLFKAARSTASGSEESHIFEILQASAEVDAEPQFLADIEVGGKYRAKVFLRRGDHSVEMTKICANLIEASKYTANETQTLALSQLIQTFRTGDYQAFHAAQQTWVQDKAPRVEHCMGFLFGYRDPYGMRAEWQASAGIADSKETEKMSWLVEKSTEIICTLPWAVRGENNGKGPFEPSELDVPDFAVIHVLASLSSTVWEATNITLDDQDGKRHGVKNIVYGNRMSLNSRPGRPCYYVHISESKEFKNAAHICRFISTATHELIGHGTGKLLAEVAPGKYNFDHTNPPISPVTGEPVKTWYKPGETWISVFGKLAPTVEECRAFLIADYLTDNKSILSLFGYDEHSTPSAEDSEYRQSCANLHC
;
A
#
# COMPACT_ATOMS: atom_id res chain seq x y z
N MET A 1 -34.13 2.82 -30.52
CA MET A 1 -34.64 3.51 -29.32
C MET A 1 -33.75 4.73 -29.08
N PRO A 2 -34.30 5.92 -28.83
CA PRO A 2 -33.49 7.11 -28.66
C PRO A 2 -32.69 7.01 -27.36
N PHE A 3 -31.42 7.40 -27.40
CA PHE A 3 -30.56 7.54 -26.22
C PHE A 3 -31.29 8.38 -25.18
N GLN A 4 -31.69 7.76 -24.07
CA GLN A 4 -32.13 8.49 -22.90
C GLN A 4 -30.97 9.36 -22.42
N SER A 5 -31.22 10.65 -22.32
CA SER A 5 -30.31 11.64 -21.78
C SER A 5 -29.84 11.19 -20.39
N TYR A 6 -28.52 11.10 -20.20
CA TYR A 6 -27.91 10.95 -18.89
C TYR A 6 -28.44 12.04 -17.94
N PRO A 7 -28.71 11.73 -16.66
CA PRO A 7 -29.14 12.73 -15.70
C PRO A 7 -28.11 13.86 -15.62
N SER A 8 -28.58 15.12 -15.61
CA SER A 8 -27.72 16.29 -15.38
C SER A 8 -26.89 16.12 -14.10
N ALA A 9 -25.70 16.73 -14.05
CA ALA A 9 -24.78 16.66 -12.89
C ALA A 9 -25.46 16.93 -11.53
N ARG A 10 -26.57 17.69 -11.52
CA ARG A 10 -27.37 17.99 -10.32
C ARG A 10 -28.10 16.78 -9.70
N ALA A 11 -28.34 15.70 -10.45
CA ALA A 11 -28.99 14.50 -9.94
C ALA A 11 -28.02 13.52 -9.23
N ARG A 12 -26.71 13.83 -9.20
CA ARG A 12 -25.67 12.98 -8.58
C ARG A 12 -25.57 13.14 -7.05
N LEU A 13 -26.38 14.00 -6.44
CA LEU A 13 -26.23 14.47 -5.05
C LEU A 13 -27.02 13.68 -3.98
N SER A 14 -27.37 12.40 -4.21
CA SER A 14 -28.10 11.61 -3.18
C SER A 14 -27.39 10.36 -2.67
N SER A 15 -26.19 10.03 -3.14
CA SER A 15 -25.37 8.97 -2.56
C SER A 15 -24.43 9.55 -1.52
N GLU A 16 -24.41 8.97 -0.31
CA GLU A 16 -23.43 9.27 0.73
C GLU A 16 -22.01 9.00 0.18
N VAL A 17 -21.21 10.06 -0.06
CA VAL A 17 -19.84 9.97 -0.64
C VAL A 17 -18.78 9.66 0.42
N THR A 18 -19.12 9.87 1.70
CA THR A 18 -18.25 9.63 2.84
C THR A 18 -18.82 8.51 3.70
N HIS A 19 -17.97 7.57 4.11
CA HIS A 19 -18.40 6.44 4.92
C HIS A 19 -17.59 6.36 6.21
N ARG A 20 -18.29 6.21 7.34
CA ARG A 20 -17.67 5.90 8.63
C ARG A 20 -17.29 4.42 8.67
N LEU A 21 -16.02 4.13 8.97
CA LEU A 21 -15.58 2.78 9.30
C LEU A 21 -16.10 2.39 10.69
N GLU A 22 -16.74 1.22 10.79
CA GLU A 22 -17.26 0.71 12.06
C GLU A 22 -16.23 -0.24 12.69
N ALA A 23 -15.88 0.00 13.95
CA ALA A 23 -14.97 -0.84 14.72
C ALA A 23 -15.37 -1.01 16.20
N SER A 24 -16.50 -0.42 16.63
CA SER A 24 -16.91 -0.46 18.05
C SER A 24 -17.11 -1.88 18.56
N THR A 25 -17.83 -2.73 17.82
CA THR A 25 -18.12 -4.11 18.24
C THR A 25 -16.85 -4.92 18.53
N VAL A 26 -15.85 -4.85 17.65
CA VAL A 26 -14.58 -5.58 17.85
C VAL A 26 -13.73 -4.96 18.94
N PHE A 27 -13.76 -3.63 19.08
CA PHE A 27 -12.98 -2.89 20.07
C PHE A 27 -13.52 -3.09 21.49
N ASP A 28 -14.84 -3.02 21.65
CA ASP A 28 -15.54 -3.30 22.90
C ASP A 28 -15.38 -4.77 23.30
N GLY A 29 -15.30 -5.67 22.31
CA GLY A 29 -15.00 -7.09 22.47
C GLY A 29 -13.54 -7.43 22.82
N LEU A 30 -12.64 -6.44 22.94
CA LEU A 30 -11.37 -6.63 23.65
C LEU A 30 -11.66 -6.62 25.16
N VAL A 31 -11.73 -7.81 25.77
CA VAL A 31 -11.89 -7.93 27.22
C VAL A 31 -10.54 -7.65 27.88
N ASP A 32 -10.48 -6.61 28.70
CA ASP A 32 -9.36 -6.37 29.62
C ASP A 32 -9.50 -7.36 30.80
N ASP A 33 -8.77 -8.47 30.81
CA ASP A 33 -8.80 -9.44 31.92
C ASP A 33 -7.86 -8.99 33.06
N GLU A 34 -8.26 -7.97 33.82
CA GLU A 34 -7.44 -7.37 34.88
C GLU A 34 -7.06 -8.36 36.02
N GLY A 35 -7.67 -9.55 36.09
CA GLY A 35 -7.54 -10.45 37.23
C GLY A 35 -6.28 -11.33 37.28
N LYS A 36 -5.57 -11.53 36.16
CA LYS A 36 -4.37 -12.42 36.08
C LYS A 36 -3.33 -11.94 35.07
N GLY A 37 -2.71 -10.78 35.30
CA GLY A 37 -1.71 -10.24 34.36
C GLY A 37 -2.32 -9.84 33.02
N GLY A 38 -3.50 -9.21 33.08
CA GLY A 38 -4.38 -8.95 31.95
C GLY A 38 -3.70 -8.41 30.70
N ARG A 39 -3.98 -9.06 29.57
CA ARG A 39 -3.54 -8.60 28.26
C ARG A 39 -4.31 -7.32 27.94
N LEU A 40 -3.64 -6.18 28.04
CA LEU A 40 -4.20 -4.85 27.75
C LEU A 40 -4.23 -4.61 26.24
N TYR A 41 -4.98 -5.44 25.52
CA TYR A 41 -5.10 -5.39 24.05
C TYR A 41 -5.56 -4.01 23.57
N ARG A 42 -6.38 -3.30 24.35
CA ARG A 42 -6.79 -1.93 24.01
C ARG A 42 -5.63 -0.95 24.05
N ALA A 43 -4.76 -1.04 25.04
CA ALA A 43 -3.56 -0.20 25.12
C ALA A 43 -2.56 -0.54 24.00
N TYR A 44 -2.39 -1.84 23.71
CA TYR A 44 -1.58 -2.29 22.58
C TYR A 44 -2.09 -1.73 21.23
N ALA A 45 -3.39 -1.92 20.95
CA ALA A 45 -4.05 -1.41 19.75
C ALA A 45 -4.00 0.12 19.64
N HIS A 46 -4.16 0.82 20.76
CA HIS A 46 -4.06 2.28 20.82
C HIS A 46 -2.68 2.76 20.36
N HIS A 47 -1.61 2.22 20.95
CA HIS A 47 -0.25 2.65 20.63
C HIS A 47 0.18 2.26 19.22
N LEU A 48 -0.19 1.07 18.74
CA LEU A 48 0.02 0.69 17.34
C LEU A 48 -0.70 1.64 16.39
N SER A 49 -1.97 1.95 16.65
CA SER A 49 -2.76 2.86 15.82
C SER A 49 -2.15 4.26 15.80
N ARG A 50 -1.67 4.77 16.95
CA ARG A 50 -0.94 6.04 17.02
C ARG A 50 0.37 6.02 16.24
N ALA A 51 1.12 4.92 16.29
CA ALA A 51 2.31 4.75 15.47
C ALA A 51 1.97 4.87 13.98
N CYS A 52 0.88 4.22 13.52
CA CYS A 52 0.42 4.34 12.13
C CYS A 52 0.13 5.81 11.76
N TRP A 53 -0.65 6.54 12.58
CA TRP A 53 -1.01 7.95 12.33
C TRP A 53 0.19 8.89 12.28
N HIS A 54 1.25 8.62 13.05
CA HIS A 54 2.46 9.43 13.01
C HIS A 54 3.19 9.35 11.67
N GLY A 55 2.97 8.29 10.89
CA GLY A 55 3.51 8.16 9.53
C GLY A 55 2.78 8.99 8.47
N GLY A 56 1.63 9.60 8.76
CA GLY A 56 0.87 10.37 7.76
C GLY A 56 1.66 11.52 7.12
N ARG A 57 2.54 12.18 7.89
CA ARG A 57 3.44 13.23 7.35
C ARG A 57 4.52 12.68 6.42
N ILE A 58 4.90 11.41 6.56
CA ILE A 58 5.83 10.76 5.64
C ILE A 58 5.18 10.67 4.26
N ILE A 59 3.93 10.20 4.19
CA ILE A 59 3.18 10.04 2.93
C ILE A 59 2.95 11.41 2.25
N LEU A 60 2.55 12.43 3.02
CA LEU A 60 2.43 13.80 2.52
C LEU A 60 3.73 14.26 1.85
N ARG A 61 4.86 14.04 2.52
CA ARG A 61 6.19 14.42 2.04
C ARG A 61 6.67 13.58 0.85
N GLN A 62 6.24 12.31 0.75
CA GLN A 62 6.53 11.44 -0.38
C GLN A 62 5.66 11.77 -1.61
N THR A 63 4.52 12.46 -1.41
CA THR A 63 3.57 12.77 -2.49
C THR A 63 3.98 14.01 -3.31
N SER A 64 4.01 15.20 -2.70
CA SER A 64 4.35 16.44 -3.41
C SER A 64 4.94 17.51 -2.48
N PRO A 65 5.72 18.48 -3.02
CA PRO A 65 6.36 19.52 -2.20
C PRO A 65 5.36 20.36 -1.39
N GLU A 66 4.16 20.58 -1.93
CA GLU A 66 3.13 21.39 -1.30
C GLU A 66 2.24 20.62 -0.29
N SER A 67 2.27 19.29 -0.28
CA SER A 67 1.32 18.46 0.49
C SER A 67 1.38 18.74 2.00
N GLU A 68 2.56 18.82 2.61
CA GLU A 68 2.65 19.15 4.05
C GLU A 68 2.09 20.55 4.36
N GLY A 69 2.32 21.52 3.47
CA GLY A 69 1.79 22.88 3.64
C GLY A 69 0.27 22.95 3.47
N ILE A 70 -0.30 22.20 2.52
CA ILE A 70 -1.76 22.07 2.37
C ILE A 70 -2.38 21.47 3.64
N TYR A 71 -1.78 20.41 4.17
CA TYR A 71 -2.22 19.78 5.41
C TYR A 71 -2.20 20.76 6.59
N ASP A 72 -1.11 21.51 6.75
CA ASP A 72 -0.99 22.52 7.80
C ASP A 72 -2.00 23.65 7.63
N PHE A 73 -2.26 24.10 6.41
CA PHE A 73 -3.29 25.11 6.12
C PHE A 73 -4.69 24.63 6.50
N ILE A 74 -5.05 23.38 6.18
CA ILE A 74 -6.31 22.75 6.60
C ILE A 74 -6.42 22.77 8.13
N LEU A 75 -5.36 22.38 8.85
CA LEU A 75 -5.35 22.38 10.31
C LEU A 75 -5.48 23.79 10.90
N GLU A 76 -4.84 24.80 10.32
CA GLU A 76 -4.98 26.19 10.75
C GLU A 76 -6.42 26.70 10.57
N LEU A 77 -7.05 26.42 9.42
CA LEU A 77 -8.46 26.76 9.22
C LEU A 77 -9.38 26.03 10.21
N HIS A 78 -9.13 24.75 10.45
CA HIS A 78 -9.88 23.97 11.44
C HIS A 78 -9.77 24.56 12.85
N LYS A 79 -8.58 25.03 13.26
CA LYS A 79 -8.37 25.72 14.55
C LYS A 79 -9.13 27.05 14.62
N VAL A 80 -9.13 27.83 13.54
CA VAL A 80 -9.87 29.11 13.47
C VAL A 80 -11.36 28.90 13.69
N CYS A 81 -11.93 27.87 13.07
CA CYS A 81 -13.36 27.61 13.17
C CYS A 81 -13.75 26.67 14.33
N ASP A 82 -12.80 26.01 15.00
CA ASP A 82 -13.04 24.96 16.00
C ASP A 82 -13.94 23.84 15.44
N GLY A 83 -13.66 23.44 14.20
CA GLY A 83 -14.47 22.47 13.44
C GLY A 83 -15.84 22.98 12.98
N GLN A 84 -16.26 24.19 13.37
CA GLN A 84 -17.54 24.79 12.99
C GLN A 84 -17.39 25.60 11.69
N TRP A 85 -17.29 24.90 10.57
CA TRP A 85 -16.97 25.49 9.25
C TRP A 85 -17.94 26.58 8.78
N ASP A 86 -19.18 26.61 9.28
CA ASP A 86 -20.16 27.68 9.01
C ASP A 86 -19.69 29.09 9.38
N LYS A 87 -18.73 29.22 10.33
CA LYS A 87 -18.11 30.50 10.71
C LYS A 87 -17.47 31.23 9.52
N PHE A 88 -16.98 30.49 8.52
CA PHE A 88 -16.44 31.11 7.31
C PHE A 88 -17.55 31.76 6.46
N VAL A 89 -18.74 31.16 6.43
CA VAL A 89 -19.91 31.74 5.75
C VAL A 89 -20.42 32.99 6.46
N GLU A 90 -20.46 32.95 7.79
CA GLU A 90 -20.75 34.13 8.63
C GLU A 90 -19.74 35.26 8.40
N SER A 91 -18.49 34.92 8.11
CA SER A 91 -17.42 35.85 7.72
C SER A 91 -17.49 36.28 6.25
N GLY A 92 -18.55 35.87 5.52
CA GLY A 92 -18.87 36.28 4.16
C GLY A 92 -18.23 35.42 3.05
N VAL A 93 -17.77 34.20 3.35
CA VAL A 93 -17.45 33.21 2.30
C VAL A 93 -18.74 32.65 1.73
N ALA A 94 -18.84 32.51 0.41
CA ALA A 94 -20.01 31.88 -0.19
C ALA A 94 -20.08 30.39 0.19
N ARG A 95 -21.27 29.91 0.56
CA ARG A 95 -21.55 28.51 0.92
C ARG A 95 -20.96 27.53 -0.09
N GLU A 96 -21.23 27.75 -1.37
CA GLU A 96 -20.77 26.90 -2.46
C GLU A 96 -19.24 26.77 -2.52
N HIS A 97 -18.50 27.84 -2.25
CA HIS A 97 -17.04 27.78 -2.24
C HIS A 97 -16.49 27.06 -1.00
N LEU A 98 -17.15 27.21 0.15
CA LEU A 98 -16.78 26.46 1.35
C LEU A 98 -17.04 24.96 1.13
N ASP A 99 -18.18 24.59 0.55
CA ASP A 99 -18.51 23.20 0.27
C ASP A 99 -17.47 22.56 -0.69
N THR A 100 -17.08 23.26 -1.76
CA THR A 100 -16.00 22.81 -2.66
C THR A 100 -14.64 22.69 -1.94
N TRP A 101 -14.32 23.60 -1.02
CA TRP A 101 -13.11 23.50 -0.20
C TRP A 101 -13.13 22.28 0.72
N LEU A 102 -14.28 22.00 1.35
CA LEU A 102 -14.45 20.85 2.24
C LEU A 102 -14.41 19.53 1.47
N GLU A 103 -14.95 19.48 0.25
CA GLU A 103 -14.83 18.32 -0.64
C GLU A 103 -13.36 18.05 -0.98
N PHE A 104 -12.63 19.08 -1.44
CA PHE A 104 -11.19 18.97 -1.68
C PHE A 104 -10.43 18.51 -0.44
N THR A 105 -10.73 19.09 0.72
CA THR A 105 -10.10 18.76 2.00
C THR A 105 -10.36 17.30 2.39
N GLY A 106 -11.59 16.82 2.23
CA GLY A 106 -11.96 15.43 2.52
C GLY A 106 -11.20 14.44 1.64
N MET A 107 -11.10 14.71 0.33
CA MET A 107 -10.32 13.89 -0.59
C MET A 107 -8.82 13.94 -0.26
N PHE A 108 -8.27 15.14 -0.05
CA PHE A 108 -6.87 15.35 0.31
C PHE A 108 -6.47 14.59 1.58
N LEU A 109 -7.29 14.66 2.64
CA LEU A 109 -7.04 13.96 3.90
C LEU A 109 -7.20 12.44 3.76
N SER A 110 -8.07 11.97 2.87
CA SER A 110 -8.23 10.54 2.58
C SER A 110 -7.04 9.93 1.83
N SER A 111 -6.40 10.72 0.95
CA SER A 111 -5.25 10.28 0.15
C SER A 111 -3.90 10.74 0.71
N LEU A 112 -3.91 11.51 1.80
CA LEU A 112 -2.71 12.09 2.43
C LEU A 112 -1.78 12.79 1.43
N GLY A 113 -2.38 13.56 0.52
CA GLY A 113 -1.68 14.25 -0.54
C GLY A 113 -2.64 14.76 -1.60
N ASN A 114 -2.16 15.63 -2.50
CA ASN A 114 -2.97 16.21 -3.58
C ASN A 114 -2.81 15.48 -4.93
N HIS A 115 -2.23 14.28 -4.95
CA HIS A 115 -2.16 13.42 -6.13
C HIS A 115 -2.87 12.11 -5.79
N PHE A 116 -3.99 11.83 -6.46
CA PHE A 116 -4.86 10.71 -6.15
C PHE A 116 -4.53 9.48 -7.00
N ASP A 117 -4.88 8.32 -6.47
CA ASP A 117 -4.49 6.99 -6.93
C ASP A 117 -5.02 6.59 -8.31
N ASP A 118 -6.11 7.20 -8.78
CA ASP A 118 -6.60 7.07 -10.16
C ASP A 118 -5.66 7.80 -11.15
N GLY A 119 -4.49 7.20 -11.37
CA GLY A 119 -3.47 7.65 -12.31
C GLY A 119 -2.44 8.63 -11.77
N ASP A 120 -2.27 8.71 -10.44
CA ASP A 120 -1.32 9.63 -9.77
C ASP A 120 -1.51 11.09 -10.21
N GLN A 121 -2.76 11.50 -10.42
CA GLN A 121 -3.11 12.81 -10.98
C GLN A 121 -3.28 13.86 -9.88
N LYS A 122 -2.73 15.04 -10.12
CA LYS A 122 -2.88 16.20 -9.25
C LYS A 122 -4.33 16.68 -9.24
N VAL A 123 -4.87 16.91 -8.05
CA VAL A 123 -6.17 17.56 -7.86
C VAL A 123 -5.96 18.95 -7.29
N VAL A 124 -6.62 19.91 -7.93
CA VAL A 124 -6.59 21.34 -7.58
C VAL A 124 -7.95 21.73 -7.00
N PRO A 125 -8.01 22.42 -5.85
CA PRO A 125 -9.28 22.90 -5.32
C PRO A 125 -9.92 23.88 -6.30
N SER A 126 -11.16 23.61 -6.72
CA SER A 126 -11.95 24.50 -7.59
C SER A 126 -12.54 25.69 -6.80
N VAL A 127 -11.70 26.35 -6.02
CA VAL A 127 -12.06 27.44 -5.10
C VAL A 127 -11.36 28.72 -5.58
N PRO A 128 -12.06 29.86 -5.71
CA PRO A 128 -11.42 31.12 -6.11
C PRO A 128 -10.29 31.52 -5.15
N ARG A 129 -9.19 32.03 -5.72
CA ARG A 129 -8.03 32.54 -4.98
C ARG A 129 -8.41 33.50 -3.86
N ASP A 130 -9.32 34.43 -4.13
CA ASP A 130 -9.77 35.42 -3.14
C ASP A 130 -10.57 34.78 -2.01
N THR A 131 -11.30 33.69 -2.28
CA THR A 131 -12.00 32.94 -1.23
C THR A 131 -11.01 32.27 -0.27
N LEU A 132 -9.95 31.62 -0.79
CA LEU A 132 -8.90 31.02 0.04
C LEU A 132 -8.23 32.09 0.91
N LYS A 133 -7.86 33.23 0.31
CA LYS A 133 -7.28 34.38 1.04
C LYS A 133 -8.23 34.92 2.11
N LYS A 134 -9.53 34.99 1.81
CA LYS A 134 -10.55 35.46 2.76
C LYS A 134 -10.68 34.52 3.97
N MET A 135 -10.69 33.20 3.75
CA MET A 135 -10.66 32.22 4.84
C MET A 135 -9.38 32.35 5.66
N ALA A 136 -8.23 32.45 4.99
CA ALA A 136 -6.93 32.56 5.64
C ALA A 136 -6.74 33.85 6.44
N ALA A 137 -7.35 34.97 6.03
CA ALA A 137 -7.23 36.27 6.68
C ALA A 137 -7.74 36.29 8.14
N LEU A 138 -8.49 35.26 8.57
CA LEU A 138 -8.97 35.13 9.94
C LEU A 138 -7.86 34.67 10.93
N SER A 139 -6.70 34.21 10.44
CA SER A 139 -5.54 33.84 11.27
C SER A 139 -4.23 34.18 10.57
N SER A 140 -3.29 34.77 11.31
CA SER A 140 -1.93 35.01 10.81
C SER A 140 -1.21 33.69 10.45
N GLY A 141 -1.46 32.62 11.20
CA GLY A 141 -0.95 31.28 10.89
C GLY A 141 -1.51 30.73 9.57
N ALA A 142 -2.83 30.84 9.38
CA ALA A 142 -3.48 30.41 8.14
C ALA A 142 -3.02 31.24 6.92
N ALA A 143 -2.88 32.55 7.08
CA ALA A 143 -2.38 33.45 6.03
C ALA A 143 -0.94 33.10 5.61
N SER A 144 -0.03 32.90 6.58
CA SER A 144 1.35 32.49 6.31
C SER A 144 1.41 31.14 5.59
N LYS A 145 0.62 30.16 6.05
CA LYS A 145 0.61 28.83 5.41
C LYS A 145 0.05 28.86 4.00
N LEU A 146 -1.00 29.64 3.78
CA LEU A 146 -1.55 29.82 2.43
C LEU A 146 -0.53 30.46 1.50
N GLU A 147 0.21 31.48 1.94
CA GLU A 147 1.22 32.15 1.12
C GLU A 147 2.31 31.20 0.61
N GLU A 148 2.76 30.26 1.45
CA GLU A 148 3.76 29.24 1.08
C GLU A 148 3.29 28.30 -0.05
N ILE A 149 1.98 28.03 -0.14
CA ILE A 149 1.43 26.97 -1.01
C ILE A 149 0.47 27.47 -2.09
N LEU A 150 -0.01 28.71 -2.05
CA LEU A 150 -1.17 29.12 -2.85
C LEU A 150 -0.95 28.91 -4.34
N ASP A 151 0.23 29.29 -4.85
CA ASP A 151 0.53 29.17 -6.27
C ASP A 151 0.80 27.72 -6.67
N THR A 152 1.53 26.95 -5.85
CA THR A 152 1.82 25.53 -6.13
C THR A 152 0.57 24.66 -6.02
N MET A 153 -0.26 24.86 -5.00
CA MET A 153 -1.54 24.16 -4.80
C MET A 153 -2.51 24.41 -5.95
N LEU A 154 -2.53 25.63 -6.52
CA LEU A 154 -3.41 26.00 -7.63
C LEU A 154 -2.80 25.81 -9.03
N ALA A 155 -1.53 25.43 -9.12
CA ALA A 155 -0.88 25.19 -10.40
C ALA A 155 -1.42 23.90 -11.05
N ALA A 156 -1.73 23.98 -12.34
CA ALA A 156 -2.14 22.82 -13.14
C ALA A 156 -0.98 21.86 -13.44
N GLN A 157 0.26 22.33 -13.34
CA GLN A 157 1.46 21.54 -13.58
C GLN A 157 2.41 21.62 -12.38
N PRO A 158 3.20 20.57 -12.12
CA PRO A 158 3.13 19.24 -12.74
C PRO A 158 1.81 18.52 -12.38
N SER A 159 1.20 17.85 -13.35
CA SER A 159 -0.13 17.24 -13.22
C SER A 159 -0.11 15.77 -12.80
N SER A 160 1.05 15.10 -12.86
CA SER A 160 1.18 13.69 -12.47
C SER A 160 2.41 13.42 -11.61
N LEU A 161 2.45 12.24 -10.99
CA LEU A 161 3.70 11.71 -10.46
C LEU A 161 4.53 11.01 -11.54
N GLY A 162 5.85 11.10 -11.43
CA GLY A 162 6.80 10.58 -12.42
C GLY A 162 8.21 11.16 -12.26
N TYR A 163 9.13 10.80 -13.16
CA TYR A 163 10.41 11.52 -13.24
C TYR A 163 10.16 13.02 -13.48
N ALA A 164 10.91 13.86 -12.78
CA ALA A 164 10.72 15.31 -12.83
C ALA A 164 10.80 15.83 -14.28
N SER A 165 9.72 16.46 -14.73
CA SER A 165 9.57 17.02 -16.07
C SER A 165 8.72 18.29 -16.00
N GLU A 166 8.26 18.80 -17.15
CA GLU A 166 7.26 19.88 -17.15
C GLU A 166 5.89 19.41 -16.69
N THR A 167 5.60 18.10 -16.81
CA THR A 167 4.28 17.53 -16.54
C THR A 167 4.23 16.61 -15.33
N SER A 168 5.38 16.21 -14.81
CA SER A 168 5.47 15.20 -13.75
C SER A 168 6.47 15.59 -12.67
N GLN A 169 6.25 15.11 -11.45
CA GLN A 169 7.14 15.30 -10.30
C GLN A 169 7.25 14.06 -9.44
N SER A 170 8.26 14.01 -8.57
CA SER A 170 8.39 12.96 -7.57
C SER A 170 9.19 13.45 -6.38
N CYS A 171 8.61 13.33 -5.18
CA CYS A 171 9.31 13.67 -3.95
C CYS A 171 10.24 12.58 -3.43
N TYR A 172 10.34 11.44 -4.13
CA TYR A 172 11.44 10.47 -3.94
C TYR A 172 12.79 11.01 -4.43
N TYR A 173 12.77 12.04 -5.28
CA TYR A 173 13.93 12.77 -5.78
C TYR A 173 13.84 14.25 -5.39
N PRO A 174 13.96 14.59 -4.09
CA PRO A 174 13.77 15.96 -3.63
C PRO A 174 14.88 16.90 -4.13
N GLY A 175 14.59 18.20 -4.10
CA GLY A 175 15.53 19.26 -4.48
C GLY A 175 15.15 19.96 -5.78
N GLY A 176 15.92 20.98 -6.15
CA GLY A 176 15.70 21.74 -7.39
C GLY A 176 16.33 21.10 -8.63
N GLU A 177 17.34 20.24 -8.44
CA GLU A 177 18.03 19.55 -9.54
C GLU A 177 17.32 18.25 -9.89
N ARG A 178 17.10 18.02 -11.20
CA ARG A 178 16.42 16.82 -11.68
C ARG A 178 17.36 15.62 -11.62
N VAL A 179 16.83 14.51 -11.10
CA VAL A 179 17.48 13.19 -11.16
C VAL A 179 16.98 12.43 -12.38
N SER A 180 17.90 11.98 -13.24
CA SER A 180 17.57 11.15 -14.41
C SER A 180 17.41 9.67 -14.05
N HIS A 181 16.88 8.88 -14.98
CA HIS A 181 16.79 7.43 -14.82
C HIS A 181 18.18 6.79 -14.64
N GLU A 182 19.16 7.18 -15.46
CA GLU A 182 20.54 6.65 -15.39
C GLU A 182 21.25 7.04 -14.10
N GLU A 183 20.93 8.23 -13.56
CA GLU A 183 21.44 8.69 -12.27
C GLU A 183 20.85 7.85 -11.12
N ALA A 184 19.54 7.64 -11.12
CA ALA A 184 18.87 6.78 -10.16
C ALA A 184 19.40 5.33 -10.23
N GLU A 185 19.57 4.79 -11.43
CA GLU A 185 20.10 3.45 -11.66
C GLU A 185 21.54 3.29 -11.14
N ALA A 186 22.43 4.25 -11.44
CA ALA A 186 23.82 4.19 -11.01
C ALA A 186 23.96 4.27 -9.47
N VAL A 187 23.15 5.10 -8.82
CA VAL A 187 23.11 5.18 -7.36
C VAL A 187 22.53 3.90 -6.75
N THR A 188 21.45 3.35 -7.30
CA THR A 188 20.87 2.10 -6.81
C THR A 188 21.86 0.93 -6.92
N LYS A 189 22.60 0.81 -8.03
CA LYS A 189 23.66 -0.22 -8.17
C LYS A 189 24.76 -0.09 -7.11
N LEU A 190 25.14 1.14 -6.76
CA LEU A 190 26.06 1.36 -5.65
C LEU A 190 25.45 0.88 -4.33
N MET A 191 24.18 1.23 -4.06
CA MET A 191 23.47 0.82 -2.85
C MET A 191 23.42 -0.70 -2.70
N GLU A 192 23.08 -1.42 -3.78
CA GLU A 192 23.11 -2.88 -3.83
C GLU A 192 24.49 -3.45 -3.45
N SER A 193 25.57 -2.90 -4.04
CA SER A 193 26.94 -3.33 -3.75
C SER A 193 27.36 -3.12 -2.28
N LEU A 194 26.75 -2.13 -1.62
CA LEU A 194 26.99 -1.78 -0.22
C LEU A 194 25.93 -2.37 0.73
N LYS A 195 24.98 -3.16 0.22
CA LYS A 195 23.85 -3.73 0.97
C LYS A 195 22.99 -2.67 1.68
N ILE A 196 22.86 -1.50 1.06
CA ILE A 196 21.94 -0.43 1.47
C ILE A 196 20.65 -0.64 0.69
N ALA A 197 19.54 -0.78 1.41
CA ALA A 197 18.23 -1.00 0.81
C ALA A 197 17.65 0.32 0.27
N PRO A 198 17.15 0.38 -0.98
CA PRO A 198 16.55 1.59 -1.53
C PRO A 198 15.18 1.95 -0.94
N GLU A 199 14.45 0.99 -0.38
CA GLU A 199 13.05 1.08 0.02
C GLU A 199 12.79 2.22 1.00
N ASN A 200 13.65 2.40 2.01
CA ASN A 200 13.52 3.44 3.03
C ASN A 200 14.35 4.69 2.72
N THR A 201 14.56 5.01 1.44
CA THR A 201 15.41 6.13 1.02
C THR A 201 14.76 7.09 0.03
N ARG A 202 15.27 8.32 0.00
CA ARG A 202 15.07 9.30 -1.08
C ARG A 202 16.43 9.70 -1.65
N LEU A 203 16.46 10.24 -2.87
CA LEU A 203 17.69 10.61 -3.55
C LEU A 203 17.75 12.10 -3.88
N PHE A 204 18.59 12.83 -3.16
CA PHE A 204 18.84 14.24 -3.39
C PHE A 204 20.03 14.45 -4.33
N LYS A 205 19.92 15.42 -5.23
CA LYS A 205 21.01 15.87 -6.10
C LYS A 205 21.37 17.31 -5.75
N ALA A 206 22.62 17.53 -5.36
CA ALA A 206 23.08 18.85 -4.96
C ALA A 206 23.22 19.78 -6.17
N ALA A 207 22.90 21.06 -5.97
CA ALA A 207 23.16 22.11 -6.96
C ALA A 207 24.66 22.22 -7.23
N ARG A 208 25.02 22.44 -8.50
CA ARG A 208 26.43 22.58 -8.91
C ARG A 208 26.97 23.90 -8.35
N SER A 209 27.96 23.84 -7.45
CA SER A 209 28.72 25.03 -7.03
C SER A 209 29.83 25.31 -8.05
N THR A 210 29.82 26.51 -8.63
CA THR A 210 30.89 27.01 -9.51
C THR A 210 32.05 27.65 -8.74
N ALA A 211 32.00 27.61 -7.39
CA ALA A 211 33.01 28.24 -6.56
C ALA A 211 34.16 27.26 -6.26
N SER A 212 35.33 27.60 -6.82
CA SER A 212 36.65 26.95 -6.69
C SER A 212 36.90 25.79 -7.66
N GLY A 213 37.99 25.92 -8.43
CA GLY A 213 38.37 25.04 -9.56
C GLY A 213 38.82 23.62 -9.18
N SER A 214 38.04 22.92 -8.35
CA SER A 214 38.05 21.47 -8.27
C SER A 214 37.25 20.88 -9.44
N GLU A 215 37.66 19.72 -9.95
CA GLU A 215 36.92 18.98 -10.99
C GLU A 215 35.41 18.92 -10.67
N GLU A 216 34.57 19.27 -11.64
CA GLU A 216 33.12 19.32 -11.52
C GLU A 216 32.52 17.93 -11.24
N SER A 217 32.53 17.48 -9.99
CA SER A 217 31.88 16.23 -9.60
C SER A 217 30.42 16.50 -9.21
N HIS A 218 29.47 15.82 -9.87
CA HIS A 218 28.08 15.78 -9.42
C HIS A 218 28.02 15.17 -8.02
N ILE A 219 27.12 15.65 -7.15
CA ILE A 219 26.97 15.13 -5.78
C ILE A 219 25.54 14.63 -5.59
N PHE A 220 25.44 13.38 -5.14
CA PHE A 220 24.20 12.74 -4.73
C PHE A 220 24.23 12.43 -3.25
N GLU A 221 23.09 12.60 -2.59
CA GLU A 221 22.89 12.23 -1.19
C GLU A 221 21.69 11.30 -1.09
N ILE A 222 21.94 10.09 -0.59
CA ILE A 222 20.91 9.12 -0.23
C ILE A 222 20.39 9.53 1.15
N LEU A 223 19.13 9.97 1.20
CA LEU A 223 18.45 10.34 2.43
C LEU A 223 17.80 9.09 3.01
N GLN A 224 18.31 8.57 4.12
CA GLN A 224 17.82 7.35 4.75
C GLN A 224 16.86 7.68 5.90
N ALA A 225 15.66 7.10 5.84
CA ALA A 225 14.63 7.32 6.85
C ALA A 225 15.04 6.74 8.21
N SER A 226 15.07 7.57 9.24
CA SER A 226 15.54 7.18 10.59
C SER A 226 15.26 8.28 11.62
N ALA A 227 15.06 7.88 12.87
CA ALA A 227 14.95 8.80 14.01
C ALA A 227 16.30 9.43 14.37
N GLU A 228 17.38 8.65 14.29
CA GLU A 228 18.74 9.15 14.44
C GLU A 228 19.12 10.04 13.25
N VAL A 229 19.78 11.16 13.54
CA VAL A 229 20.19 12.14 12.52
C VAL A 229 21.70 12.20 12.49
N ASP A 230 22.28 12.02 11.31
CA ASP A 230 23.72 12.21 11.13
C ASP A 230 24.02 13.71 11.02
N ALA A 231 25.04 14.15 11.78
CA ALA A 231 25.50 15.53 11.75
C ALA A 231 26.02 15.90 10.35
N GLU A 232 26.81 15.00 9.75
CA GLU A 232 27.40 15.15 8.42
C GLU A 232 27.11 13.89 7.58
N PRO A 233 26.94 14.02 6.26
CA PRO A 233 26.70 12.89 5.39
C PRO A 233 27.95 12.01 5.24
N GLN A 234 27.76 10.70 5.27
CA GLN A 234 28.82 9.71 5.09
C GLN A 234 29.16 9.55 3.61
N PHE A 235 30.43 9.77 3.23
CA PHE A 235 30.90 9.46 1.88
C PHE A 235 30.88 7.94 1.63
N LEU A 236 30.27 7.52 0.53
CA LEU A 236 30.21 6.12 0.13
C LEU A 236 31.25 5.81 -0.95
N ALA A 237 31.15 6.47 -2.11
CA ALA A 237 32.03 6.20 -3.25
C ALA A 237 31.94 7.32 -4.31
N ASP A 238 32.94 7.33 -5.20
CA ASP A 238 32.83 7.94 -6.52
C ASP A 238 32.28 6.89 -7.50
N ILE A 239 31.24 7.26 -8.25
CA ILE A 239 30.62 6.42 -9.29
C ILE A 239 30.74 7.05 -10.67
N GLU A 240 30.58 6.23 -11.69
CA GLU A 240 30.41 6.68 -13.08
C GLU A 240 28.94 6.57 -13.48
N VAL A 241 28.36 7.65 -14.00
CA VAL A 241 26.96 7.68 -14.41
C VAL A 241 26.88 7.47 -15.92
N GLY A 242 26.41 6.30 -16.33
CA GLY A 242 26.10 5.96 -17.72
C GLY A 242 27.25 6.14 -18.71
N GLY A 243 28.51 6.00 -18.27
CA GLY A 243 29.67 6.21 -19.15
C GLY A 243 30.04 7.68 -19.41
N LYS A 244 29.34 8.63 -18.77
CA LYS A 244 29.38 10.05 -19.18
C LYS A 244 30.21 10.93 -18.25
N TYR A 245 30.01 10.79 -16.94
CA TYR A 245 30.65 11.64 -15.96
C TYR A 245 30.77 10.95 -14.59
N ARG A 246 31.62 11.50 -13.71
CA ARG A 246 31.81 11.02 -12.34
C ARG A 246 30.95 11.79 -11.34
N ALA A 247 30.42 11.06 -10.35
CA ALA A 247 29.65 11.63 -9.27
C ALA A 247 30.11 11.08 -7.91
N LYS A 248 29.99 11.90 -6.86
CA LYS A 248 30.20 11.50 -5.47
C LYS A 248 28.86 11.17 -4.84
N VAL A 249 28.79 10.02 -4.18
CA VAL A 249 27.58 9.59 -3.47
C VAL A 249 27.84 9.59 -1.98
N PHE A 250 26.90 10.19 -1.24
CA PHE A 250 26.88 10.21 0.20
C PHE A 250 25.59 9.56 0.73
N LEU A 251 25.63 9.07 1.96
CA LEU A 251 24.47 8.61 2.73
C LEU A 251 24.26 9.53 3.93
N ARG A 252 23.02 9.88 4.22
CA ARG A 252 22.67 10.64 5.41
C ARG A 252 21.43 10.08 6.08
N ARG A 253 21.53 9.77 7.37
CA ARG A 253 20.40 9.43 8.23
C ARG A 253 19.71 10.66 8.78
N GLY A 254 18.44 10.51 9.12
CA GLY A 254 17.59 11.53 9.72
C GLY A 254 16.43 11.97 8.84
N ASP A 255 16.23 11.34 7.68
CA ASP A 255 15.03 11.62 6.90
C ASP A 255 13.80 11.17 7.68
N HIS A 256 12.77 12.02 7.71
CA HIS A 256 11.55 11.81 8.51
C HIS A 256 11.79 11.63 10.03
N SER A 257 12.91 12.12 10.58
CA SER A 257 13.32 11.87 11.97
C SER A 257 12.30 12.25 13.04
N VAL A 258 11.55 13.33 12.83
CA VAL A 258 10.47 13.76 13.73
C VAL A 258 9.36 12.73 13.79
N GLU A 259 8.93 12.21 12.63
CA GLU A 259 7.91 11.16 12.54
C GLU A 259 8.44 9.84 13.09
N MET A 260 9.64 9.43 12.67
CA MET A 260 10.27 8.18 13.13
C MET A 260 10.46 8.13 14.64
N THR A 261 10.82 9.25 15.28
CA THR A 261 10.92 9.36 16.74
C THR A 261 9.57 9.10 17.41
N LYS A 262 8.49 9.68 16.88
CA LYS A 262 7.13 9.50 17.44
C LYS A 262 6.59 8.09 17.21
N ILE A 263 6.91 7.49 16.06
CA ILE A 263 6.59 6.10 15.75
C ILE A 263 7.31 5.20 16.76
N CYS A 264 8.63 5.32 16.90
CA CYS A 264 9.41 4.56 17.88
C CYS A 264 8.87 4.71 19.31
N ALA A 265 8.54 5.93 19.74
CA ALA A 265 7.98 6.16 21.07
C ALA A 265 6.67 5.39 21.30
N ASN A 266 5.77 5.35 20.33
CA ASN A 266 4.54 4.57 20.47
C ASN A 266 4.78 3.07 20.39
N LEU A 267 5.73 2.59 19.57
CA LEU A 267 6.08 1.17 19.53
C LEU A 267 6.72 0.71 20.87
N ILE A 268 7.51 1.58 21.53
CA ILE A 268 8.04 1.33 22.87
C ILE A 268 6.90 1.21 23.89
N GLU A 269 5.91 2.08 23.84
CA GLU A 269 4.73 1.98 24.71
C GLU A 269 3.90 0.71 24.39
N ALA A 270 3.69 0.39 23.11
CA ALA A 270 3.00 -0.84 22.68
C ALA A 270 3.72 -2.10 23.19
N SER A 271 5.06 -2.10 23.22
CA SER A 271 5.87 -3.23 23.69
C SER A 271 5.60 -3.64 25.14
N LYS A 272 5.00 -2.76 25.95
CA LYS A 272 4.59 -3.06 27.35
C LYS A 272 3.34 -3.94 27.44
N TYR A 273 2.63 -4.12 26.33
CA TYR A 273 1.31 -4.75 26.26
C TYR A 273 1.23 -5.91 25.27
N THR A 274 2.39 -6.39 24.80
CA THR A 274 2.49 -7.53 23.89
C THR A 274 1.92 -8.80 24.53
N ALA A 275 1.29 -9.64 23.72
CA ALA A 275 0.67 -10.86 24.19
C ALA A 275 1.66 -12.03 24.32
N ASN A 276 2.82 -11.94 23.66
CA ASN A 276 3.84 -12.98 23.62
C ASN A 276 5.25 -12.42 23.33
N GLU A 277 6.26 -13.28 23.44
CA GLU A 277 7.66 -12.92 23.19
C GLU A 277 7.93 -12.60 21.72
N THR A 278 7.22 -13.26 20.78
CA THR A 278 7.34 -13.00 19.34
C THR A 278 6.97 -11.56 18.99
N GLN A 279 5.85 -11.05 19.50
CA GLN A 279 5.45 -9.66 19.35
C GLN A 279 6.47 -8.70 19.97
N THR A 280 6.95 -9.04 21.17
CA THR A 280 7.96 -8.22 21.87
C THR A 280 9.24 -8.10 21.04
N LEU A 281 9.70 -9.22 20.46
CA LEU A 281 10.88 -9.25 19.61
C LEU A 281 10.65 -8.50 18.29
N ALA A 282 9.51 -8.75 17.61
CA ALA A 282 9.17 -8.10 16.35
C ALA A 282 9.14 -6.57 16.52
N LEU A 283 8.49 -6.06 17.58
CA LEU A 283 8.47 -4.62 17.86
C LEU A 283 9.84 -4.06 18.23
N SER A 284 10.64 -4.80 19.00
CA SER A 284 12.02 -4.38 19.29
C SER A 284 12.85 -4.22 18.01
N GLN A 285 12.72 -5.15 17.07
CA GLN A 285 13.40 -5.09 15.77
C GLN A 285 12.84 -3.96 14.90
N LEU A 286 11.52 -3.75 14.93
CA LEU A 286 10.85 -2.66 14.22
C LEU A 286 11.24 -1.27 14.77
N ILE A 287 11.40 -1.14 16.08
CA ILE A 287 11.95 0.07 16.71
C ILE A 287 13.40 0.28 16.26
N GLN A 288 14.21 -0.77 16.21
CA GLN A 288 15.60 -0.66 15.78
C GLN A 288 15.70 -0.13 14.34
N THR A 289 14.93 -0.68 13.40
CA THR A 289 14.92 -0.20 12.01
C THR A 289 14.48 1.26 11.91
N PHE A 290 13.39 1.67 12.54
CA PHE A 290 12.94 3.06 12.46
C PHE A 290 13.85 4.02 13.22
N ARG A 291 14.57 3.55 14.25
CA ARG A 291 15.56 4.36 14.95
C ARG A 291 16.79 4.60 14.09
N THR A 292 17.37 3.54 13.50
CA THR A 292 18.69 3.61 12.86
C THR A 292 18.66 3.66 11.33
N GLY A 293 17.53 3.39 10.70
CA GLY A 293 17.41 3.23 9.25
C GLY A 293 17.89 1.87 8.72
N ASP A 294 18.23 0.93 9.61
CA ASP A 294 18.77 -0.38 9.23
C ASP A 294 17.66 -1.26 8.64
N TYR A 295 17.79 -1.56 7.35
CA TYR A 295 16.84 -2.40 6.63
C TYR A 295 17.03 -3.89 6.90
N GLN A 296 18.21 -4.35 7.31
CA GLN A 296 18.39 -5.74 7.76
C GLN A 296 17.61 -5.98 9.05
N ALA A 297 17.57 -4.99 9.95
CA ALA A 297 16.69 -5.01 11.10
C ALA A 297 15.20 -5.01 10.71
N PHE A 298 14.82 -4.31 9.64
CA PHE A 298 13.46 -4.36 9.10
C PHE A 298 13.11 -5.77 8.61
N HIS A 299 13.97 -6.38 7.79
CA HIS A 299 13.78 -7.75 7.31
C HIS A 299 13.66 -8.75 8.46
N ALA A 300 14.52 -8.64 9.48
CA ALA A 300 14.42 -9.46 10.68
C ALA A 300 13.11 -9.23 11.46
N ALA A 301 12.64 -7.97 11.55
CA ALA A 301 11.36 -7.65 12.17
C ALA A 301 10.20 -8.32 11.41
N GLN A 302 10.19 -8.25 10.08
CA GLN A 302 9.18 -8.89 9.24
C GLN A 302 9.22 -10.41 9.40
N GLN A 303 10.41 -11.02 9.40
CA GLN A 303 10.59 -12.46 9.61
C GLN A 303 10.04 -12.92 10.96
N THR A 304 10.25 -12.16 12.03
CA THR A 304 9.67 -12.46 13.35
C THR A 304 8.15 -12.25 13.34
N TRP A 305 7.69 -11.15 12.75
CA TRP A 305 6.27 -10.79 12.70
C TRP A 305 5.43 -11.84 11.96
N VAL A 306 5.92 -12.43 10.86
CA VAL A 306 5.17 -13.50 10.16
C VAL A 306 5.03 -14.79 10.97
N GLN A 307 5.80 -14.98 12.04
CA GLN A 307 5.67 -16.11 12.96
C GLN A 307 4.61 -15.89 14.04
N ASP A 308 4.18 -14.65 14.29
CA ASP A 308 3.09 -14.35 15.22
C ASP A 308 1.76 -14.65 14.54
N LYS A 309 1.26 -15.88 14.69
CA LYS A 309 0.07 -16.38 13.98
C LYS A 309 -1.23 -15.96 14.68
N ALA A 310 -2.19 -15.49 13.89
CA ALA A 310 -3.54 -15.13 14.34
C ALA A 310 -3.58 -14.24 15.61
N PRO A 311 -2.84 -13.12 15.67
CA PRO A 311 -2.87 -12.26 16.84
C PRO A 311 -4.22 -11.55 16.98
N ARG A 312 -4.65 -11.31 18.22
CA ARG A 312 -5.92 -10.58 18.49
C ARG A 312 -5.87 -9.14 17.99
N VAL A 313 -4.70 -8.52 18.02
CA VAL A 313 -4.42 -7.20 17.48
C VAL A 313 -3.25 -7.36 16.52
N GLU A 314 -3.46 -6.98 15.27
CA GLU A 314 -2.50 -7.13 14.18
C GLU A 314 -2.05 -5.76 13.69
N HIS A 315 -0.85 -5.70 13.12
CA HIS A 315 -0.34 -4.52 12.45
C HIS A 315 0.49 -4.91 11.21
N CYS A 316 0.61 -3.96 10.29
CA CYS A 316 1.58 -4.02 9.20
C CYS A 316 2.06 -2.58 8.98
N MET A 317 3.35 -2.30 9.12
CA MET A 317 3.86 -0.95 8.93
C MET A 317 5.32 -0.89 8.49
N GLY A 318 5.64 0.06 7.63
CA GLY A 318 6.98 0.30 7.12
C GLY A 318 6.98 0.97 5.75
N PHE A 319 8.13 0.94 5.10
CA PHE A 319 8.27 1.29 3.68
C PHE A 319 8.07 0.01 2.87
N LEU A 320 6.84 -0.22 2.39
CA LEU A 320 6.41 -1.56 1.93
C LEU A 320 6.45 -1.72 0.40
N PHE A 321 5.91 -0.76 -0.36
CA PHE A 321 5.74 -0.92 -1.81
C PHE A 321 6.19 0.30 -2.61
N GLY A 322 6.86 0.06 -3.74
CA GLY A 322 7.45 1.09 -4.61
C GLY A 322 6.57 1.59 -5.75
N TYR A 323 5.24 1.47 -5.66
CA TYR A 323 4.32 1.78 -6.77
C TYR A 323 4.44 3.22 -7.31
N ARG A 324 4.74 4.19 -6.44
CA ARG A 324 4.78 5.64 -6.78
C ARG A 324 6.18 6.20 -7.03
N ASP A 325 7.23 5.41 -6.80
CA ASP A 325 8.58 5.77 -7.21
C ASP A 325 8.71 5.55 -8.72
N PRO A 326 9.04 6.58 -9.53
CA PRO A 326 9.20 6.39 -10.97
C PRO A 326 10.35 5.46 -11.37
N TYR A 327 11.29 5.15 -10.47
CA TYR A 327 12.28 4.08 -10.65
C TYR A 327 11.76 2.71 -10.16
N GLY A 328 10.93 2.68 -9.12
CA GLY A 328 10.22 1.50 -8.62
C GLY A 328 10.91 0.76 -7.47
N MET A 329 11.95 1.33 -6.86
CA MET A 329 12.71 0.67 -5.77
C MET A 329 12.57 1.38 -4.42
N ARG A 330 12.17 2.65 -4.39
CA ARG A 330 11.89 3.39 -3.16
C ARG A 330 10.44 3.18 -2.80
N ALA A 331 10.17 2.83 -1.54
CA ALA A 331 8.85 2.43 -1.11
C ALA A 331 8.11 3.57 -0.41
N GLU A 332 6.80 3.60 -0.58
CA GLU A 332 5.92 4.48 0.18
C GLU A 332 5.77 3.96 1.61
N TRP A 333 5.68 4.88 2.58
CA TRP A 333 5.26 4.52 3.92
C TRP A 333 3.81 4.02 3.88
N GLN A 334 3.59 2.84 4.45
CA GLN A 334 2.26 2.30 4.67
C GLN A 334 2.17 1.77 6.09
N ALA A 335 1.00 1.95 6.71
CA ALA A 335 0.77 1.46 8.06
C ALA A 335 -0.69 1.14 8.32
N SER A 336 -0.99 -0.06 8.78
CA SER A 336 -2.30 -0.48 9.27
C SER A 336 -2.18 -1.13 10.65
N ALA A 337 -3.19 -0.90 11.48
CA ALA A 337 -3.38 -1.59 12.75
C ALA A 337 -4.86 -1.86 12.97
N GLY A 338 -5.19 -3.05 13.47
CA GLY A 338 -6.59 -3.45 13.64
C GLY A 338 -6.76 -4.64 14.58
N ILE A 339 -8.02 -4.98 14.80
CA ILE A 339 -8.42 -6.07 15.69
C ILE A 339 -8.91 -7.21 14.82
N ALA A 340 -8.40 -8.42 15.05
CA ALA A 340 -8.84 -9.60 14.33
C ALA A 340 -10.30 -9.94 14.67
N ASP A 341 -11.12 -10.10 13.63
CA ASP A 341 -12.42 -10.75 13.75
C ASP A 341 -12.21 -12.27 13.73
N SER A 342 -12.42 -12.92 14.86
CA SER A 342 -12.17 -14.34 15.01
C SER A 342 -13.10 -15.20 14.15
N LYS A 343 -14.32 -14.77 13.87
CA LYS A 343 -15.29 -15.54 13.08
C LYS A 343 -14.98 -15.46 11.59
N GLU A 344 -14.65 -14.26 11.10
CA GLU A 344 -14.28 -14.09 9.70
C GLU A 344 -12.89 -14.71 9.41
N THR A 345 -11.97 -14.61 10.37
CA THR A 345 -10.65 -15.25 10.29
C THR A 345 -10.76 -16.78 10.29
N GLU A 346 -11.68 -17.38 11.05
CA GLU A 346 -11.92 -18.83 11.04
C GLU A 346 -12.31 -19.34 9.65
N LYS A 347 -13.17 -18.60 8.91
CA LYS A 347 -13.52 -18.95 7.51
C LYS A 347 -12.29 -18.99 6.61
N MET A 348 -11.30 -18.13 6.85
CA MET A 348 -10.05 -18.10 6.09
C MET A 348 -9.15 -19.28 6.41
N SER A 349 -9.12 -19.74 7.66
CA SER A 349 -8.40 -20.96 8.03
C SER A 349 -8.90 -22.18 7.25
N TRP A 350 -10.20 -22.30 7.01
CA TRP A 350 -10.74 -23.36 6.16
C TRP A 350 -10.32 -23.24 4.69
N LEU A 351 -10.27 -22.02 4.15
CA LEU A 351 -9.79 -21.79 2.78
C LEU A 351 -8.31 -22.17 2.65
N VAL A 352 -7.51 -21.86 3.67
CA VAL A 352 -6.10 -22.27 3.77
C VAL A 352 -5.97 -23.80 3.81
N GLU A 353 -6.78 -24.49 4.62
CA GLU A 353 -6.81 -25.97 4.67
C GLU A 353 -7.17 -26.60 3.32
N LYS A 354 -8.05 -25.95 2.56
CA LYS A 354 -8.50 -26.40 1.23
C LYS A 354 -7.62 -25.95 0.06
N SER A 355 -6.64 -25.08 0.31
CA SER A 355 -5.78 -24.50 -0.72
C SER A 355 -5.14 -25.54 -1.64
N THR A 356 -4.63 -26.66 -1.10
CA THR A 356 -4.00 -27.71 -1.91
C THR A 356 -4.97 -28.35 -2.90
N GLU A 357 -6.20 -28.64 -2.46
CA GLU A 357 -7.26 -29.21 -3.32
C GLU A 357 -7.65 -28.22 -4.42
N ILE A 358 -7.74 -26.92 -4.07
CA ILE A 358 -8.06 -25.84 -5.01
C ILE A 358 -6.94 -25.65 -6.04
N ILE A 359 -5.67 -25.63 -5.61
CA ILE A 359 -4.51 -25.44 -6.50
C ILE A 359 -4.41 -26.53 -7.55
N CYS A 360 -4.79 -27.77 -7.22
CA CYS A 360 -4.88 -28.88 -8.18
C CYS A 360 -5.95 -28.67 -9.28
N THR A 361 -6.77 -27.62 -9.19
CA THR A 361 -7.75 -27.24 -10.22
C THR A 361 -7.27 -26.12 -11.13
N LEU A 362 -6.14 -25.47 -10.81
CA LEU A 362 -5.59 -24.37 -11.60
C LEU A 362 -5.10 -24.85 -12.98
N PRO A 363 -5.09 -23.98 -14.00
CA PRO A 363 -4.88 -24.38 -15.40
C PRO A 363 -3.47 -24.92 -15.72
N TRP A 364 -2.49 -24.72 -14.83
CA TRP A 364 -1.13 -25.28 -14.96
C TRP A 364 -0.92 -26.56 -14.13
N ALA A 365 -1.93 -27.02 -13.40
CA ALA A 365 -1.87 -28.23 -12.59
C ALA A 365 -1.77 -29.49 -13.48
N VAL A 366 -0.93 -30.45 -13.07
CA VAL A 366 -0.69 -31.70 -13.81
C VAL A 366 -0.95 -32.89 -12.90
N ARG A 367 -1.90 -33.75 -13.28
CA ARG A 367 -2.22 -34.97 -12.52
C ARG A 367 -1.03 -35.92 -12.48
N GLY A 368 -0.71 -36.41 -11.28
CA GLY A 368 0.38 -37.36 -11.06
C GLY A 368 1.76 -36.73 -10.84
N GLU A 369 1.89 -35.41 -10.95
CA GLU A 369 3.10 -34.67 -10.66
C GLU A 369 2.87 -33.69 -9.49
N ASN A 370 3.82 -33.61 -8.56
CA ASN A 370 3.74 -32.73 -7.38
C ASN A 370 2.38 -32.82 -6.64
N ASN A 371 1.94 -34.06 -6.37
CA ASN A 371 0.63 -34.35 -5.75
C ASN A 371 -0.58 -33.75 -6.50
N GLY A 372 -0.46 -33.55 -7.81
CA GLY A 372 -1.51 -32.97 -8.66
C GLY A 372 -1.34 -31.49 -8.95
N LYS A 373 -0.44 -30.78 -8.25
CA LYS A 373 -0.19 -29.34 -8.45
C LYS A 373 0.65 -29.04 -9.70
N GLY A 374 1.35 -30.04 -10.22
CA GLY A 374 2.22 -29.89 -11.39
C GLY A 374 3.56 -29.20 -11.12
N PRO A 375 4.38 -29.01 -12.17
CA PRO A 375 5.77 -28.56 -12.07
C PRO A 375 5.94 -27.06 -11.80
N PHE A 376 4.88 -26.27 -12.04
CA PHE A 376 4.87 -24.81 -11.86
C PHE A 376 4.38 -24.36 -10.49
N GLU A 377 4.24 -25.29 -9.55
CA GLU A 377 3.95 -25.01 -8.15
C GLU A 377 5.09 -25.49 -7.25
N PRO A 378 5.31 -24.86 -6.08
CA PRO A 378 6.27 -25.37 -5.12
C PRO A 378 5.79 -26.73 -4.57
N SER A 379 6.74 -27.57 -4.16
CA SER A 379 6.44 -28.92 -3.65
C SER A 379 5.70 -28.87 -2.32
N GLU A 380 6.11 -27.97 -1.46
CA GLU A 380 5.44 -27.62 -0.21
C GLU A 380 4.77 -26.26 -0.43
N LEU A 381 3.52 -26.15 0.02
CA LEU A 381 2.85 -24.85 0.05
C LEU A 381 3.17 -24.20 1.38
N ASP A 382 3.68 -22.98 1.35
CA ASP A 382 3.74 -22.17 2.54
C ASP A 382 2.31 -21.84 2.95
N VAL A 383 1.87 -22.41 4.06
CA VAL A 383 0.56 -22.12 4.66
C VAL A 383 0.60 -20.68 5.15
N PRO A 384 -0.02 -19.73 4.45
CA PRO A 384 0.06 -18.33 4.84
C PRO A 384 -0.77 -18.13 6.10
N ASP A 385 -0.34 -17.20 6.95
CA ASP A 385 -1.26 -16.69 7.97
C ASP A 385 -2.23 -15.74 7.29
N PHE A 386 -3.52 -15.90 7.59
CA PHE A 386 -4.57 -15.08 6.99
C PHE A 386 -5.40 -14.48 8.12
N ALA A 387 -5.44 -13.16 8.19
CA ALA A 387 -6.18 -12.43 9.20
C ALA A 387 -7.22 -11.52 8.55
N VAL A 388 -8.46 -11.58 9.03
CA VAL A 388 -9.45 -10.54 8.74
C VAL A 388 -9.49 -9.58 9.92
N ILE A 389 -9.07 -8.34 9.68
CA ILE A 389 -8.98 -7.32 10.73
C ILE A 389 -9.97 -6.20 10.47
N HIS A 390 -10.56 -5.72 11.56
CA HIS A 390 -11.29 -4.47 11.58
C HIS A 390 -10.28 -3.37 11.90
N VAL A 391 -10.01 -2.55 10.89
CA VAL A 391 -8.96 -1.54 10.95
C VAL A 391 -9.35 -0.41 11.89
N LEU A 392 -8.43 -0.03 12.76
CA LEU A 392 -8.51 1.14 13.64
C LEU A 392 -7.76 2.34 13.08
N ALA A 393 -6.64 2.08 12.40
CA ALA A 393 -5.86 3.07 11.66
C ALA A 393 -5.31 2.44 10.38
N SER A 394 -5.49 3.11 9.24
CA SER A 394 -4.87 2.78 7.95
C SER A 394 -4.31 4.05 7.33
N LEU A 395 -3.02 4.07 7.04
CA LEU A 395 -2.31 5.21 6.46
C LEU A 395 -1.57 4.73 5.22
N SER A 396 -2.02 5.23 4.08
CA SER A 396 -1.51 4.98 2.73
C SER A 396 -2.08 6.04 1.80
N SER A 397 -1.51 6.23 0.61
CA SER A 397 -2.09 7.13 -0.39
C SER A 397 -3.41 6.63 -1.00
N THR A 398 -3.66 5.32 -0.85
CA THR A 398 -4.81 4.58 -1.36
C THR A 398 -5.51 3.87 -0.22
N VAL A 399 -6.85 3.84 -0.22
CA VAL A 399 -7.61 3.06 0.77
C VAL A 399 -7.70 1.61 0.30
N TRP A 400 -6.69 0.82 0.65
CA TRP A 400 -6.61 -0.61 0.35
C TRP A 400 -7.73 -1.41 1.02
N GLU A 401 -8.05 -2.56 0.43
CA GLU A 401 -9.02 -3.52 0.97
C GLU A 401 -8.35 -4.73 1.63
N ALA A 402 -7.12 -5.02 1.22
CA ALA A 402 -6.29 -6.06 1.78
C ALA A 402 -4.80 -5.73 1.56
N THR A 403 -3.92 -6.54 2.15
CA THR A 403 -2.46 -6.46 1.98
C THR A 403 -1.86 -7.86 2.12
N ASN A 404 -1.05 -8.27 1.15
CA ASN A 404 -0.20 -9.45 1.22
C ASN A 404 1.26 -9.03 1.47
N ILE A 405 1.89 -9.64 2.47
CA ILE A 405 3.34 -9.56 2.69
C ILE A 405 3.93 -10.95 2.55
N THR A 406 4.80 -11.08 1.57
CA THR A 406 5.55 -12.28 1.26
C THR A 406 7.03 -12.05 1.56
N LEU A 407 7.64 -12.93 2.35
CA LEU A 407 9.05 -12.84 2.74
C LEU A 407 9.84 -14.01 2.18
N ASP A 408 10.64 -13.73 1.16
CA ASP A 408 11.62 -14.65 0.58
C ASP A 408 13.04 -14.20 0.97
N ASP A 409 13.96 -15.14 1.17
CA ASP A 409 15.38 -14.81 1.28
C ASP A 409 16.03 -14.56 -0.09
N GLN A 410 17.31 -14.19 -0.08
CA GLN A 410 18.09 -13.92 -1.30
C GLN A 410 18.26 -15.16 -2.20
N ASP A 411 18.08 -16.36 -1.65
CA ASP A 411 18.14 -17.62 -2.39
C ASP A 411 16.74 -18.06 -2.89
N GLY A 412 15.71 -17.23 -2.66
CA GLY A 412 14.32 -17.46 -3.08
C GLY A 412 13.56 -18.45 -2.19
N LYS A 413 14.03 -18.71 -0.96
CA LYS A 413 13.33 -19.55 0.00
C LYS A 413 12.32 -18.71 0.79
N ARG A 414 11.08 -19.20 0.87
CA ARG A 414 10.01 -18.59 1.67
C ARG A 414 10.28 -18.73 3.18
N HIS A 415 10.17 -17.61 3.88
CA HIS A 415 10.21 -17.50 5.33
C HIS A 415 8.81 -17.35 5.95
N GLY A 416 7.87 -16.81 5.20
CA GLY A 416 6.48 -16.72 5.59
C GLY A 416 5.67 -15.80 4.68
N VAL A 417 4.36 -15.92 4.82
CA VAL A 417 3.37 -15.08 4.14
C VAL A 417 2.32 -14.67 5.17
N LYS A 418 1.93 -13.40 5.13
CA LYS A 418 0.80 -12.86 5.89
C LYS A 418 -0.15 -12.12 4.95
N ASN A 419 -1.42 -12.54 4.96
CA ASN A 419 -2.52 -11.91 4.26
C ASN A 419 -3.41 -11.19 5.27
N ILE A 420 -3.68 -9.92 5.05
CA ILE A 420 -4.53 -9.11 5.92
C ILE A 420 -5.67 -8.54 5.10
N VAL A 421 -6.91 -8.91 5.42
CA VAL A 421 -8.12 -8.32 4.82
C VAL A 421 -8.72 -7.30 5.78
N TYR A 422 -9.06 -6.13 5.28
CA TYR A 422 -9.66 -5.04 6.05
C TYR A 422 -11.19 -5.18 6.07
N GLY A 423 -11.71 -6.05 6.92
CA GLY A 423 -13.12 -6.48 6.93
C GLY A 423 -14.13 -5.33 7.05
N ASN A 424 -13.86 -4.34 7.90
CA ASN A 424 -14.75 -3.18 8.07
C ASN A 424 -14.69 -2.19 6.88
N ARG A 425 -13.59 -2.15 6.13
CA ARG A 425 -13.51 -1.42 4.86
C ARG A 425 -14.23 -2.19 3.75
N MET A 426 -14.04 -3.50 3.69
CA MET A 426 -14.74 -4.39 2.75
C MET A 426 -16.26 -4.37 2.93
N SER A 427 -16.72 -4.32 4.18
CA SER A 427 -18.13 -4.22 4.54
C SER A 427 -18.81 -2.97 3.98
N LEU A 428 -18.07 -1.91 3.64
CA LEU A 428 -18.65 -0.72 3.00
C LEU A 428 -19.15 -1.01 1.58
N ASN A 429 -18.65 -2.07 0.93
CA ASN A 429 -19.07 -2.44 -0.41
C ASN A 429 -20.53 -2.94 -0.46
N SER A 430 -21.13 -3.35 0.67
CA SER A 430 -22.51 -3.82 0.76
C SER A 430 -23.56 -2.73 0.99
N ARG A 431 -23.16 -1.45 1.08
CA ARG A 431 -24.08 -0.35 1.41
C ARG A 431 -25.10 -0.08 0.29
N PRO A 432 -26.43 -0.05 0.59
CA PRO A 432 -27.49 0.08 -0.43
C PRO A 432 -27.45 1.36 -1.28
N GLY A 433 -26.83 2.43 -0.76
CA GLY A 433 -26.76 3.75 -1.38
C GLY A 433 -25.65 3.91 -2.43
N ARG A 434 -24.82 2.88 -2.67
CA ARG A 434 -23.73 2.99 -3.64
C ARG A 434 -24.29 3.07 -5.08
N PRO A 435 -23.86 4.06 -5.88
CA PRO A 435 -24.26 4.16 -7.27
C PRO A 435 -23.62 3.05 -8.11
N CYS A 436 -24.38 2.49 -9.05
CA CYS A 436 -23.90 1.52 -10.04
C CYS A 436 -23.99 2.17 -11.42
N TYR A 437 -22.98 2.98 -11.78
CA TYR A 437 -23.03 3.83 -12.98
C TYR A 437 -22.97 3.06 -14.30
N TYR A 438 -22.36 1.87 -14.28
CA TYR A 438 -22.06 1.07 -15.48
C TYR A 438 -22.83 -0.26 -15.52
N VAL A 439 -23.78 -0.47 -14.60
CA VAL A 439 -24.66 -1.64 -14.59
C VAL A 439 -26.01 -1.22 -15.15
N HIS A 440 -26.55 -2.00 -16.09
CA HIS A 440 -27.86 -1.71 -16.65
C HIS A 440 -28.92 -1.71 -15.54
N ILE A 441 -29.90 -0.80 -15.62
CA ILE A 441 -30.89 -0.62 -14.55
C ILE A 441 -31.67 -1.90 -14.23
N SER A 442 -31.84 -2.79 -15.22
CA SER A 442 -32.50 -4.09 -15.04
C SER A 442 -31.68 -5.11 -14.24
N GLU A 443 -30.39 -4.89 -14.05
CA GLU A 443 -29.47 -5.79 -13.33
C GLU A 443 -28.99 -5.15 -12.01
N SER A 444 -29.30 -3.87 -11.78
CA SER A 444 -28.73 -3.11 -10.67
C SER A 444 -29.14 -3.65 -9.30
N LYS A 445 -30.35 -4.20 -9.16
CA LYS A 445 -30.84 -4.72 -7.88
C LYS A 445 -30.09 -6.00 -7.51
N GLU A 446 -30.01 -6.94 -8.44
CA GLU A 446 -29.34 -8.22 -8.31
C GLU A 446 -27.84 -8.01 -8.09
N PHE A 447 -27.22 -7.14 -8.90
CA PHE A 447 -25.82 -6.75 -8.73
C PHE A 447 -25.54 -6.21 -7.33
N LYS A 448 -26.36 -5.28 -6.81
CA LYS A 448 -26.15 -4.73 -5.46
C LYS A 448 -26.23 -5.79 -4.36
N ASN A 449 -27.09 -6.79 -4.53
CA ASN A 449 -27.25 -7.88 -3.57
C ASN A 449 -26.05 -8.83 -3.55
N ALA A 450 -25.40 -9.07 -4.70
CA ALA A 450 -24.32 -10.05 -4.82
C ALA A 450 -22.90 -9.45 -4.91
N ALA A 451 -22.73 -8.21 -5.37
CA ALA A 451 -21.43 -7.62 -5.68
C ALA A 451 -20.47 -7.58 -4.48
N HIS A 452 -20.98 -7.26 -3.28
CA HIS A 452 -20.15 -7.23 -2.08
C HIS A 452 -19.68 -8.62 -1.65
N ILE A 453 -20.49 -9.65 -1.94
CA ILE A 453 -20.17 -11.06 -1.69
C ILE A 453 -19.09 -11.52 -2.66
N CYS A 454 -19.32 -11.34 -3.97
CA CYS A 454 -18.33 -11.61 -5.01
C CYS A 454 -17.01 -10.92 -4.66
N ARG A 455 -17.04 -9.62 -4.34
CA ARG A 455 -15.83 -8.86 -4.01
C ARG A 455 -15.07 -9.44 -2.83
N PHE A 456 -15.75 -9.82 -1.75
CA PHE A 456 -15.08 -10.41 -0.58
C PHE A 456 -14.43 -11.75 -0.90
N ILE A 457 -15.15 -12.64 -1.60
CA ILE A 457 -14.63 -13.97 -1.98
C ILE A 457 -13.49 -13.84 -3.00
N SER A 458 -13.65 -12.97 -4.00
CA SER A 458 -12.62 -12.67 -4.99
C SER A 458 -11.37 -12.09 -4.32
N THR A 459 -11.51 -11.13 -3.40
CA THR A 459 -10.36 -10.58 -2.66
C THR A 459 -9.69 -11.67 -1.81
N ALA A 460 -10.44 -12.46 -1.04
CA ALA A 460 -9.85 -13.53 -0.24
C ALA A 460 -9.08 -14.56 -1.10
N THR A 461 -9.63 -14.88 -2.28
CA THR A 461 -9.01 -15.81 -3.23
C THR A 461 -7.81 -15.18 -3.92
N HIS A 462 -7.87 -13.89 -4.29
CA HIS A 462 -6.78 -13.12 -4.88
C HIS A 462 -5.56 -13.10 -3.95
N GLU A 463 -5.77 -12.76 -2.68
CA GLU A 463 -4.69 -12.68 -1.70
C GLU A 463 -4.10 -14.06 -1.39
N LEU A 464 -4.96 -15.05 -1.15
CA LEU A 464 -4.51 -16.37 -0.72
C LEU A 464 -3.98 -17.25 -1.86
N ILE A 465 -4.80 -17.43 -2.90
CA ILE A 465 -4.52 -18.34 -4.00
C ILE A 465 -3.91 -17.59 -5.19
N GLY A 466 -4.28 -16.34 -5.43
CA GLY A 466 -3.65 -15.52 -6.47
C GLY A 466 -2.16 -15.33 -6.17
N HIS A 467 -1.83 -14.49 -5.18
CA HIS A 467 -0.44 -14.22 -4.80
C HIS A 467 0.29 -15.42 -4.19
N GLY A 468 -0.42 -16.33 -3.53
CA GLY A 468 0.17 -17.51 -2.87
C GLY A 468 0.54 -18.69 -3.78
N THR A 469 0.27 -18.59 -5.09
CA THR A 469 0.55 -19.67 -6.06
C THR A 469 1.56 -19.27 -7.11
N GLY A 470 2.15 -20.28 -7.74
CA GLY A 470 3.10 -20.11 -8.83
C GLY A 470 4.55 -20.13 -8.36
N LYS A 471 5.35 -20.96 -9.03
CA LYS A 471 6.79 -21.12 -8.80
C LYS A 471 7.58 -20.41 -9.90
N LEU A 472 8.51 -19.56 -9.50
CA LEU A 472 9.53 -19.03 -10.41
C LEU A 472 10.59 -20.10 -10.68
N LEU A 473 10.75 -20.50 -11.94
CA LEU A 473 11.83 -21.42 -12.35
C LEU A 473 13.15 -20.64 -12.38
N ALA A 474 14.13 -21.09 -11.61
CA ALA A 474 15.38 -20.35 -11.41
C ALA A 474 16.62 -21.25 -11.38
N GLU A 475 17.73 -20.70 -11.86
CA GLU A 475 19.09 -21.14 -11.58
C GLU A 475 19.56 -20.42 -10.31
N VAL A 476 19.39 -21.08 -9.16
CA VAL A 476 19.64 -20.49 -7.83
C VAL A 476 21.13 -20.30 -7.54
N ALA A 477 21.99 -21.07 -8.19
CA ALA A 477 23.43 -20.88 -8.21
C ALA A 477 23.97 -21.45 -9.52
N PRO A 478 25.19 -21.09 -9.97
CA PRO A 478 25.76 -21.62 -11.22
C PRO A 478 25.63 -23.15 -11.33
N GLY A 479 24.83 -23.61 -12.29
CA GLY A 479 24.55 -25.04 -12.53
C GLY A 479 23.61 -25.73 -11.53
N LYS A 480 22.99 -25.00 -10.59
CA LYS A 480 22.01 -25.51 -9.63
C LYS A 480 20.65 -24.87 -9.90
N TYR A 481 19.65 -25.71 -10.17
CA TYR A 481 18.31 -25.28 -10.55
C TYR A 481 17.29 -25.68 -9.49
N ASN A 482 16.24 -24.89 -9.31
CA ASN A 482 15.11 -25.25 -8.45
C ASN A 482 14.07 -26.14 -9.15
N PHE A 483 14.36 -26.64 -10.36
CA PHE A 483 13.53 -27.51 -11.19
C PHE A 483 14.40 -28.54 -11.94
N ASP A 484 13.78 -29.56 -12.56
CA ASP A 484 14.52 -30.48 -13.42
C ASP A 484 14.94 -29.78 -14.70
N HIS A 485 16.17 -29.25 -14.72
CA HIS A 485 16.74 -28.61 -15.90
C HIS A 485 17.11 -29.61 -17.01
N THR A 486 17.30 -30.89 -16.69
CA THR A 486 17.63 -31.92 -17.68
C THR A 486 16.41 -32.38 -18.45
N ASN A 487 15.24 -32.40 -17.80
CA ASN A 487 13.92 -32.58 -18.42
C ASN A 487 13.00 -31.42 -18.03
N PRO A 488 13.15 -30.24 -18.67
CA PRO A 488 12.40 -29.06 -18.28
C PRO A 488 10.88 -29.28 -18.35
N PRO A 489 10.12 -28.70 -17.40
CA PRO A 489 8.66 -28.71 -17.43
C PRO A 489 8.09 -28.33 -18.81
N ILE A 490 7.02 -29.00 -19.22
CA ILE A 490 6.30 -28.65 -20.44
C ILE A 490 5.41 -27.44 -20.17
N SER A 491 5.57 -26.38 -20.95
CA SER A 491 4.72 -25.19 -20.84
C SER A 491 3.29 -25.52 -21.27
N PRO A 492 2.26 -25.21 -20.44
CA PRO A 492 0.86 -25.41 -20.83
C PRO A 492 0.42 -24.46 -21.95
N VAL A 493 1.19 -23.38 -22.20
CA VAL A 493 0.89 -22.40 -23.25
C VAL A 493 1.45 -22.83 -24.60
N THR A 494 2.68 -23.37 -24.63
CA THR A 494 3.37 -23.70 -25.89
C THR A 494 3.36 -25.19 -26.22
N GLY A 495 3.08 -26.07 -25.25
CA GLY A 495 3.19 -27.52 -25.42
C GLY A 495 4.63 -28.04 -25.54
N GLU A 496 5.62 -27.20 -25.26
CA GLU A 496 7.05 -27.48 -25.43
C GLU A 496 7.81 -27.34 -24.10
N PRO A 497 8.97 -28.00 -23.91
CA PRO A 497 9.82 -27.79 -22.74
C PRO A 497 10.23 -26.32 -22.58
N VAL A 498 10.19 -25.81 -21.34
CA VAL A 498 10.61 -24.45 -21.04
C VAL A 498 12.09 -24.21 -21.39
N LYS A 499 12.38 -23.04 -21.98
CA LYS A 499 13.73 -22.65 -22.46
C LYS A 499 14.33 -21.47 -21.70
N THR A 500 13.57 -20.88 -20.78
CA THR A 500 13.94 -19.67 -20.04
C THR A 500 13.65 -19.85 -18.55
N TRP A 501 14.48 -19.24 -17.71
CA TRP A 501 14.41 -19.24 -16.25
C TRP A 501 15.20 -18.03 -15.72
N TYR A 502 14.95 -17.67 -14.46
CA TYR A 502 15.68 -16.61 -13.76
C TYR A 502 17.14 -17.03 -13.54
N LYS A 503 18.07 -16.14 -13.84
CA LYS A 503 19.51 -16.31 -13.60
C LYS A 503 19.88 -16.00 -12.15
N PRO A 504 21.08 -16.41 -11.68
CA PRO A 504 21.53 -16.07 -10.34
C PRO A 504 21.46 -14.55 -10.10
N GLY A 505 20.72 -14.14 -9.06
CA GLY A 505 20.52 -12.74 -8.67
C GLY A 505 19.37 -12.02 -9.38
N GLU A 506 18.73 -12.61 -10.39
CA GLU A 506 17.52 -12.04 -11.00
C GLU A 506 16.30 -12.28 -10.11
N THR A 507 15.44 -11.27 -10.00
CA THR A 507 14.18 -11.30 -9.27
C THR A 507 13.02 -10.97 -10.21
N TRP A 508 11.78 -11.23 -9.77
CA TRP A 508 10.57 -10.80 -10.48
C TRP A 508 10.64 -9.32 -10.89
N ILE A 509 11.01 -8.46 -9.94
CA ILE A 509 11.12 -7.01 -10.12
C ILE A 509 12.26 -6.67 -11.09
N SER A 510 13.44 -7.30 -10.97
CA SER A 510 14.57 -6.96 -11.84
C SER A 510 14.32 -7.32 -13.32
N VAL A 511 13.53 -8.35 -13.59
CA VAL A 511 13.22 -8.81 -14.97
C VAL A 511 12.04 -8.06 -15.57
N PHE A 512 10.93 -7.93 -14.84
CA PHE A 512 9.71 -7.28 -15.35
C PHE A 512 9.75 -5.75 -15.22
N GLY A 513 10.66 -5.20 -14.40
CA GLY A 513 10.80 -3.77 -14.16
C GLY A 513 9.47 -3.14 -13.75
N LYS A 514 9.09 -2.06 -14.45
CA LYS A 514 7.85 -1.31 -14.15
C LYS A 514 6.56 -2.10 -14.34
N LEU A 515 6.57 -3.17 -15.13
CA LEU A 515 5.39 -4.00 -15.34
C LEU A 515 5.21 -5.05 -14.24
N ALA A 516 6.23 -5.26 -13.40
CA ALA A 516 6.23 -6.32 -12.40
C ALA A 516 4.98 -6.29 -11.51
N PRO A 517 4.55 -5.14 -10.94
CA PRO A 517 3.38 -5.13 -10.09
C PRO A 517 2.08 -5.33 -10.90
N THR A 518 1.93 -4.64 -12.04
CA THR A 518 0.72 -4.77 -12.88
C THR A 518 0.50 -6.20 -13.40
N VAL A 519 1.57 -6.91 -13.78
CA VAL A 519 1.48 -8.29 -14.26
C VAL A 519 1.09 -9.23 -13.12
N GLU A 520 1.65 -9.03 -11.92
CA GLU A 520 1.33 -9.85 -10.75
C GLU A 520 -0.11 -9.65 -10.27
N GLU A 521 -0.58 -8.40 -10.19
CA GLU A 521 -1.97 -8.07 -9.86
C GLU A 521 -2.94 -8.70 -10.88
N CYS A 522 -2.65 -8.55 -12.18
CA CYS A 522 -3.47 -9.13 -13.25
C CYS A 522 -3.56 -10.65 -13.11
N ARG A 523 -2.45 -11.32 -12.82
CA ARG A 523 -2.42 -12.78 -12.57
C ARG A 523 -3.30 -13.16 -11.39
N ALA A 524 -3.17 -12.47 -10.26
CA ALA A 524 -3.93 -12.76 -9.05
C ALA A 524 -5.45 -12.52 -9.23
N PHE A 525 -5.84 -11.45 -9.94
CA PHE A 525 -7.23 -11.21 -10.33
C PHE A 525 -7.79 -12.33 -11.23
N LEU A 526 -7.06 -12.73 -12.28
CA LEU A 526 -7.52 -13.78 -13.19
C LEU A 526 -7.69 -15.14 -12.50
N ILE A 527 -6.88 -15.44 -11.47
CA ILE A 527 -7.03 -16.65 -10.66
C ILE A 527 -8.30 -16.58 -9.81
N ALA A 528 -8.57 -15.44 -9.17
CA ALA A 528 -9.80 -15.25 -8.40
C ALA A 528 -11.05 -15.38 -9.31
N ASP A 529 -10.99 -14.78 -10.50
CA ASP A 529 -12.06 -14.87 -11.50
C ASP A 529 -12.27 -16.31 -11.99
N TYR A 530 -11.18 -17.04 -12.25
CA TYR A 530 -11.23 -18.45 -12.64
C TYR A 530 -11.89 -19.34 -11.58
N LEU A 531 -11.70 -19.01 -10.30
CA LEU A 531 -12.22 -19.78 -9.16
C LEU A 531 -13.56 -19.25 -8.62
N THR A 532 -14.13 -18.23 -9.24
CA THR A 532 -15.30 -17.50 -8.70
C THR A 532 -16.55 -18.36 -8.56
N ASP A 533 -16.76 -19.36 -9.43
CA ASP A 533 -17.89 -20.28 -9.37
C ASP A 533 -17.54 -21.63 -8.72
N ASN A 534 -16.38 -21.72 -8.06
CA ASN A 534 -15.96 -22.92 -7.36
C ASN A 534 -16.85 -23.17 -6.14
N LYS A 535 -17.71 -24.18 -6.23
CA LYS A 535 -18.69 -24.54 -5.19
C LYS A 535 -18.07 -24.81 -3.82
N SER A 536 -16.87 -25.39 -3.77
CA SER A 536 -16.18 -25.64 -2.51
C SER A 536 -15.81 -24.31 -1.84
N ILE A 537 -15.30 -23.35 -2.60
CA ILE A 537 -15.00 -22.00 -2.10
C ILE A 537 -16.29 -21.31 -1.65
N LEU A 538 -17.33 -21.28 -2.49
CA LEU A 538 -18.60 -20.62 -2.15
C LEU A 538 -19.22 -21.17 -0.85
N SER A 539 -19.24 -22.51 -0.70
CA SER A 539 -19.78 -23.18 0.48
C SER A 539 -19.00 -22.80 1.76
N LEU A 540 -17.67 -22.66 1.69
CA LEU A 540 -16.85 -22.19 2.82
C LEU A 540 -17.26 -20.80 3.32
N PHE A 541 -17.71 -19.93 2.42
CA PHE A 541 -18.16 -18.59 2.77
C PHE A 541 -19.63 -18.54 3.24
N GLY A 542 -20.33 -19.68 3.20
CA GLY A 542 -21.74 -19.81 3.57
C GLY A 542 -22.69 -19.67 2.39
N TYR A 543 -22.20 -19.87 1.16
CA TYR A 543 -22.97 -19.81 -0.07
C TYR A 543 -23.04 -21.20 -0.72
N ASP A 544 -24.12 -21.94 -0.45
CA ASP A 544 -24.37 -23.29 -0.94
C ASP A 544 -25.70 -23.37 -1.70
N GLU A 545 -26.18 -24.58 -2.04
CA GLU A 545 -27.48 -24.77 -2.69
C GLU A 545 -28.69 -24.36 -1.82
N HIS A 546 -28.48 -24.01 -0.55
CA HIS A 546 -29.51 -23.64 0.41
C HIS A 546 -29.42 -22.17 0.86
N SER A 547 -28.43 -21.41 0.38
CA SER A 547 -28.24 -20.00 0.70
C SER A 547 -28.95 -19.07 -0.30
N THR A 548 -28.95 -17.77 0.00
CA THR A 548 -29.40 -16.73 -0.93
C THR A 548 -28.38 -15.57 -0.92
N PRO A 549 -27.67 -15.32 -2.04
CA PRO A 549 -27.68 -16.09 -3.28
C PRO A 549 -27.14 -17.53 -3.09
N SER A 550 -27.60 -18.47 -3.92
CA SER A 550 -27.10 -19.85 -3.97
C SER A 550 -25.88 -19.96 -4.89
N ALA A 551 -25.06 -21.00 -4.71
CA ALA A 551 -23.90 -21.27 -5.57
C ALA A 551 -24.25 -21.52 -7.05
N GLU A 552 -25.53 -21.81 -7.36
CA GLU A 552 -26.01 -22.05 -8.73
C GLU A 552 -26.66 -20.80 -9.37
N ASP A 553 -26.87 -19.74 -8.59
CA ASP A 553 -27.59 -18.57 -9.07
C ASP A 553 -26.83 -17.91 -10.23
N SER A 554 -27.48 -17.83 -11.40
CA SER A 554 -26.93 -17.11 -12.56
C SER A 554 -26.66 -15.64 -12.23
N GLU A 555 -27.42 -15.08 -11.29
CA GLU A 555 -27.28 -13.70 -10.81
C GLU A 555 -25.97 -13.47 -10.05
N TYR A 556 -25.52 -14.44 -9.25
CA TYR A 556 -24.21 -14.39 -8.59
C TYR A 556 -23.09 -14.40 -9.64
N ARG A 557 -23.15 -15.35 -10.58
CA ARG A 557 -22.17 -15.47 -11.68
C ARG A 557 -22.11 -14.21 -12.55
N GLN A 558 -23.26 -13.66 -12.91
CA GLN A 558 -23.34 -12.41 -13.68
C GLN A 558 -22.80 -11.22 -12.88
N SER A 559 -23.07 -11.16 -11.57
CA SER A 559 -22.57 -10.09 -10.71
C SER A 559 -21.06 -10.12 -10.56
N CYS A 560 -20.47 -11.31 -10.45
CA CYS A 560 -19.02 -11.43 -10.41
C CYS A 560 -18.40 -11.07 -11.78
N ALA A 561 -18.99 -11.51 -12.90
CA ALA A 561 -18.55 -11.09 -14.23
C ALA A 561 -18.61 -9.56 -14.44
N ASN A 562 -19.67 -8.92 -13.91
CA ASN A 562 -19.87 -7.46 -13.98
C ASN A 562 -18.99 -6.68 -12.98
N LEU A 563 -18.41 -7.33 -11.97
CA LEU A 563 -17.54 -6.66 -10.97
C LEU A 563 -16.14 -6.40 -11.53
N HIS A 564 -15.69 -7.27 -12.43
CA HIS A 564 -14.33 -7.27 -12.99
C HIS A 564 -14.26 -6.67 -14.42
N CYS A 565 -15.40 -6.26 -14.99
CA CYS A 565 -15.52 -5.45 -16.21
C CYS A 565 -15.71 -3.97 -15.86
#